data_AF-A0A350LWG1-F1
#
_entry.id   AF-A0A350LWG1-F1
#
_cell.length_a   1.000
_cell.length_b   1.000
_cell.length_c   1.000
_cell.angle_alpha   90.00
_cell.angle_beta   90.00
_cell.angle_gamma   90.00
#
_symmetry.space_group_name_H-M   'P 1'
#
loop_
_entity.id
_entity.type
_entity.pdbx_description
1 polymer ?
#
loop_
_entity_poly.entity_id
_entity_poly.type
_entity_poly.pdbx_seq_one_letter_code
_entity_poly.pdbx_strand_id
1 'polypeptide(L)'
;TAEMPGMYPAGDFDLAGFAIGAMERGTDLPRGVVEGDVLIGLASDGVHSNGYSLVRRIVERSGLGWDDACPWDAEQTLGAALLAPTRLYVR
;
A
#
# COMPACT_ATOMS: atom_id res chain seq x y z
N THR A 1 14.38 -16.94 -5.69
CA THR A 1 14.89 -15.68 -5.11
C THR A 1 16.26 -15.41 -5.69
N ALA A 2 16.74 -14.16 -5.67
CA ALA A 2 18.08 -13.80 -6.12
C ALA A 2 18.81 -13.13 -4.95
N GLU A 3 20.06 -13.51 -4.69
CA GLU A 3 20.90 -12.90 -3.67
C GLU A 3 21.97 -12.05 -4.37
N MET A 4 21.91 -10.73 -4.18
CA MET A 4 22.78 -9.77 -4.87
C MET A 4 23.47 -8.84 -3.86
N PRO A 5 24.44 -9.34 -3.07
CA PRO A 5 25.08 -8.58 -1.99
C PRO A 5 25.90 -7.37 -2.48
N GLY A 6 26.26 -7.32 -3.76
CA GLY A 6 26.91 -6.15 -4.37
C GLY A 6 25.94 -5.08 -4.89
N MET A 7 24.63 -5.33 -4.88
CA MET A 7 23.60 -4.43 -5.42
C MET A 7 22.69 -3.85 -4.33
N TYR A 8 22.38 -4.60 -3.28
CA TYR A 8 21.53 -4.14 -2.17
C TYR A 8 22.33 -3.88 -0.89
N PRO A 9 22.00 -2.82 -0.13
CA PRO A 9 22.49 -2.67 1.24
C PRO A 9 22.15 -3.87 2.12
N ALA A 10 22.95 -4.10 3.17
CA ALA A 10 22.70 -5.19 4.09
C ALA A 10 21.31 -5.03 4.76
N GLY A 11 20.45 -6.05 4.61
CA GLY A 11 19.10 -6.06 5.16
C GLY A 11 18.01 -5.54 4.23
N ASP A 12 18.37 -4.96 3.08
CA ASP A 12 17.40 -4.52 2.08
C ASP A 12 17.02 -5.67 1.15
N PHE A 13 15.76 -5.66 0.71
CA PHE A 13 15.26 -6.57 -0.30
C PHE A 13 14.33 -5.82 -1.26
N ASP A 14 14.21 -6.35 -2.47
CA ASP A 14 13.24 -5.89 -3.44
C ASP A 14 12.24 -7.02 -3.73
N LEU A 15 10.97 -6.64 -3.87
CA LEU A 15 9.88 -7.55 -4.13
C LEU A 15 9.11 -7.07 -5.34
N ALA A 16 9.18 -7.85 -6.42
CA ALA A 16 8.37 -7.65 -7.61
C ALA A 16 7.42 -8.85 -7.80
N GLY A 17 6.22 -8.56 -8.27
CA GLY A 17 5.24 -9.55 -8.67
C GLY A 17 4.62 -9.18 -10.01
N PHE A 18 4.09 -10.17 -10.72
CA PHE A 18 3.30 -9.94 -11.93
C PHE A 18 1.96 -10.67 -11.79
N ALA A 19 0.93 -10.12 -12.42
CA ALA A 19 -0.39 -10.75 -12.52
C ALA A 19 -0.81 -10.81 -14.00
N ILE A 20 -1.56 -11.84 -14.36
CA ILE A 20 -2.18 -12.00 -15.68
C ILE A 20 -3.70 -12.07 -15.47
N GLY A 21 -4.45 -11.36 -16.30
CA GLY A 21 -5.91 -11.40 -16.32
C GLY A 21 -6.44 -11.51 -17.74
N ALA A 22 -7.69 -11.97 -17.86
CA ALA A 22 -8.44 -12.02 -19.11
C ALA A 22 -9.81 -11.37 -18.90
N MET A 23 -10.36 -10.78 -19.96
CA MET A 23 -11.65 -10.10 -19.93
C MET A 23 -12.38 -10.37 -21.25
N GLU A 24 -13.70 -10.51 -21.19
CA GLU A 24 -14.52 -10.61 -22.39
C GLU A 24 -14.55 -9.28 -23.15
N ARG A 25 -14.72 -9.35 -24.48
CA ARG A 25 -14.79 -8.13 -25.28
C ARG A 25 -16.11 -7.39 -24.98
N GLY A 26 -16.01 -6.10 -24.66
CA GLY A 26 -17.15 -5.24 -24.38
C GLY A 26 -17.60 -5.22 -22.92
N THR A 27 -16.86 -5.88 -22.02
CA THR A 27 -17.09 -5.81 -20.56
C THR A 27 -16.08 -4.90 -19.86
N ASP A 28 -15.46 -3.98 -20.60
CA ASP A 28 -14.55 -3.00 -20.05
C ASP A 28 -15.25 -2.00 -19.13
N LEU A 29 -14.45 -1.36 -18.27
CA LEU A 29 -14.91 -0.30 -17.39
C LEU A 29 -15.55 0.85 -18.19
N PRO A 30 -16.49 1.61 -17.57
CA PRO A 30 -17.18 2.71 -18.24
C PRO A 30 -16.23 3.68 -18.96
N ARG A 31 -16.59 4.04 -20.19
CA ARG A 31 -15.92 5.07 -20.99
C ARG A 31 -16.82 6.29 -21.14
N GLY A 32 -16.21 7.44 -21.43
CA GLY A 32 -16.97 8.67 -21.68
C GLY A 32 -17.60 9.24 -20.42
N VAL A 33 -16.82 9.32 -19.34
CA VAL A 33 -17.24 9.98 -18.10
C VAL A 33 -17.63 11.43 -18.38
N VAL A 34 -18.79 11.84 -17.90
CA VAL A 34 -19.37 13.17 -18.11
C VAL A 34 -19.75 13.84 -16.78
N GLU A 35 -20.07 15.13 -16.85
CA GLU A 35 -20.67 15.83 -15.73
C GLU A 35 -21.97 15.15 -15.29
N GLY A 36 -22.14 14.96 -13.98
CA GLY A 36 -23.28 14.26 -13.39
C GLY A 36 -23.00 12.79 -13.03
N ASP A 37 -21.90 12.21 -13.52
CA ASP A 37 -21.47 10.87 -13.10
C ASP A 37 -21.00 10.87 -11.62
N VAL A 38 -21.16 9.72 -10.98
CA VAL A 38 -20.90 9.55 -9.54
C VAL A 38 -19.56 8.87 -9.30
N LEU A 39 -18.78 9.42 -8.37
CA LEU A 39 -17.57 8.78 -7.86
C LEU A 39 -17.92 7.78 -6.75
N ILE A 40 -17.49 6.54 -6.92
CA ILE A 40 -17.58 5.50 -5.89
C ILE A 40 -16.18 5.26 -5.33
N GLY A 41 -15.98 5.60 -4.07
CA GLY A 41 -14.75 5.31 -3.34
C GLY A 41 -14.85 3.98 -2.59
N LEU A 42 -13.82 3.14 -2.71
CA LEU A 42 -13.63 1.96 -1.86
C LEU A 42 -12.56 2.29 -0.83
N ALA A 43 -12.85 2.04 0.45
CA ALA A 43 -11.91 2.30 1.53
C ALA A 43 -10.66 1.43 1.43
N SER A 44 -9.49 2.05 1.61
CA SER A 44 -8.23 1.35 1.84
C SER A 44 -8.15 0.86 3.28
N ASP A 45 -7.21 -0.07 3.54
CA ASP A 45 -6.89 -0.53 4.90
C ASP A 45 -5.71 0.29 5.49
N GLY A 46 -5.26 1.35 4.80
CA GLY A 46 -4.12 2.18 5.20
C GLY A 46 -3.45 2.86 4.00
N VAL A 47 -2.12 3.03 4.10
CA VAL A 47 -1.27 3.63 3.04
C VAL A 47 -0.99 2.70 1.85
N HIS A 48 -1.39 1.43 1.97
CA HIS A 48 -1.14 0.36 0.98
C HIS A 48 0.35 0.17 0.72
N SER A 49 0.81 0.13 -0.53
CA SER A 49 2.21 -0.10 -0.91
C SER A 49 2.93 1.17 -1.38
N ASN A 50 2.33 2.35 -1.17
CA ASN A 50 2.84 3.62 -1.69
C ASN A 50 3.12 4.63 -0.57
N GLY A 51 4.02 5.57 -0.83
CA GLY A 51 4.28 6.70 0.08
C GLY A 51 5.17 6.41 1.28
N TYR A 52 5.73 5.20 1.43
CA TYR A 52 6.57 4.84 2.59
C TYR A 52 7.82 5.71 2.78
N SER A 53 8.35 6.30 1.70
CA SER A 53 9.44 7.28 1.83
C SER A 53 9.03 8.51 2.64
N LEU A 54 7.79 8.99 2.46
CA LEU A 54 7.24 10.10 3.23
C LEU A 54 6.83 9.64 4.63
N VAL A 55 6.14 8.50 4.74
CA VAL A 55 5.72 7.94 6.04
C VAL A 55 6.91 7.80 6.98
N ARG A 56 8.01 7.19 6.51
CA ARG A 56 9.23 7.03 7.31
C ARG A 56 9.79 8.35 7.83
N ARG A 57 9.83 9.39 6.97
CA ARG A 57 10.29 10.73 7.36
C ARG A 57 9.37 11.40 8.36
N ILE A 58 8.07 11.15 8.29
CA ILE A 58 7.10 11.69 9.26
C ILE A 58 7.28 11.01 10.61
N VAL A 59 7.42 9.68 10.65
CA VAL A 59 7.63 8.95 11.90
C VAL A 59 8.96 9.33 12.56
N GLU A 60 10.03 9.45 11.77
CA GLU A 60 11.33 9.94 12.28
C GLU A 60 11.20 11.32 12.95
N ARG A 61 10.36 12.22 12.40
CA ARG A 61 10.12 13.56 12.94
C ARG A 61 9.11 13.61 14.08
N SER A 62 8.23 12.63 14.21
CA SER A 62 7.21 12.61 15.26
C SER A 62 7.78 12.21 16.63
N GLY A 63 8.95 11.57 16.64
CA GLY A 63 9.57 11.03 17.85
C GLY A 63 8.96 9.70 18.32
N LEU A 64 8.07 9.10 17.53
CA LEU A 64 7.50 7.78 17.81
C LEU A 64 8.43 6.67 17.32
N GLY A 65 8.55 5.61 18.11
CA GLY A 65 9.09 4.33 17.70
C GLY A 65 8.07 3.47 16.97
N TRP A 66 8.54 2.44 16.25
CA TRP A 66 7.67 1.51 15.52
C TRP A 66 6.83 0.63 16.46
N ASP A 67 7.33 0.37 17.66
CA ASP A 67 6.67 -0.44 18.69
C ASP A 67 5.80 0.39 19.64
N ASP A 68 5.78 1.72 19.47
CA ASP A 68 4.89 2.59 20.25
C ASP A 68 3.43 2.33 19.88
N ALA A 69 2.52 2.64 20.81
CA ALA A 69 1.09 2.57 20.55
C ALA A 69 0.71 3.46 19.37
N CYS A 70 -0.10 2.93 18.45
CA CYS A 70 -0.54 3.68 17.29
C CYS A 70 -1.49 4.83 17.71
N PRO A 71 -1.23 6.10 17.31
CA PRO A 71 -2.03 7.24 17.77
C PRO A 71 -3.51 7.22 17.37
N TRP A 72 -3.87 6.45 16.34
CA TRP A 72 -5.25 6.34 15.84
C TRP A 72 -5.86 4.95 16.07
N ASP A 73 -5.11 4.01 16.66
CA ASP A 73 -5.59 2.66 16.97
C ASP A 73 -4.83 2.07 18.15
N ALA A 74 -5.40 2.20 19.35
CA ALA A 74 -4.74 1.80 20.59
C ALA A 74 -4.58 0.26 20.73
N GLU A 75 -5.17 -0.55 19.86
CA GLU A 75 -5.09 -2.01 19.93
C GLU A 75 -3.81 -2.57 19.26
N GLN A 76 -3.04 -1.73 18.56
CA GLN A 76 -1.84 -2.15 17.84
C GLN A 76 -0.70 -1.11 17.90
N THR A 77 0.50 -1.54 17.52
CA THR A 77 1.66 -0.65 17.40
C THR A 77 1.60 0.18 16.12
N LEU A 78 2.32 1.30 16.09
CA LEU A 78 2.43 2.15 14.90
C LEU A 78 2.95 1.37 13.68
N GLY A 79 3.95 0.51 13.89
CA GLY A 79 4.52 -0.34 12.84
C GLY A 79 3.49 -1.33 12.28
N ALA A 80 2.72 -1.99 13.15
CA ALA A 80 1.67 -2.92 12.73
C ALA A 80 0.56 -2.21 11.93
N ALA A 81 0.11 -1.05 12.40
CA ALA A 81 -0.91 -0.25 11.71
C ALA A 81 -0.45 0.21 10.32
N LEU A 82 0.81 0.64 10.19
CA LEU A 82 1.36 1.07 8.90
C LEU A 82 1.58 -0.10 7.94
N LEU A 83 1.96 -1.29 8.44
CA LEU A 83 2.19 -2.51 7.66
C LEU A 83 0.89 -3.28 7.33
N ALA A 84 -0.28 -2.70 7.58
CA ALA A 84 -1.56 -3.27 7.15
C ALA A 84 -1.49 -3.67 5.66
N PRO A 85 -1.80 -4.93 5.30
CA PRO A 85 -1.67 -5.40 3.93
C PRO A 85 -2.44 -4.54 2.92
N THR A 86 -1.92 -4.44 1.69
CA THR A 86 -2.67 -3.78 0.62
C THR A 86 -3.94 -4.56 0.32
N ARG A 87 -5.08 -3.89 0.45
CA ARG A 87 -6.38 -4.47 0.15
C ARG A 87 -6.50 -4.82 -1.33
N LEU A 88 -6.80 -6.08 -1.62
CA LEU A 88 -7.19 -6.52 -2.96
C LEU A 88 -8.71 -6.38 -3.11
N TYR A 89 -9.15 -5.71 -4.17
CA TYR A 89 -10.58 -5.47 -4.40
C TYR A 89 -11.23 -6.51 -5.32
N VAL A 90 -10.48 -7.53 -5.74
CA VAL A 90 -11.02 -8.70 -6.44
C VAL A 90 -11.71 -9.62 -5.43
N ARG A 91 -12.85 -10.19 -5.83
CA ARG A 91 -13.55 -11.27 -5.11
C ARG A 91 -13.82 -12.41 -6.07
#